data_AF-A0A0G0TPW3-F1
#
_entry.id   AF-A0A0G0TPW3-F1
#
_cell.length_a   1.000
_cell.length_b   1.000
_cell.length_c   1.000
_cell.angle_alpha   90.00
_cell.angle_beta   90.00
_cell.angle_gamma   90.00
#
_symmetry.space_group_name_H-M   'P 1'
#
loop_
_entity.id
_entity.type
_entity.pdbx_description
1 polymer ?
#
loop_
_entity_poly.entity_id
_entity_poly.type
_entity_poly.pdbx_seq_one_letter_code
_entity_poly.pdbx_strand_id
1 'polypeptide(L)'
;MDTPLKIEIKPYANNFEKLKSGALFRSIQKENGEPENIALGQISKELAFLQRQSQYVTEIDRVLKELRLTVSLIKGCRIVDVPEGVSRQELLAYYQGNFLTLVHQMKDKILQIVHLITEEAIPEKPSVEKDVSISDLLQKKQKALREIGIEEDIRQWEQENPTSGIAVALRKRTHHHHRVSGLRYDKDFLNLGFTDIATQPSFQENLSDYGKEHIEKMRLESTERLFSGALTKTEDTLKAIEGNIEHLSDALVSYFKLPISQEEAREIITKQTDMLASFKVVNRCSIDKIPEPHKSILNDLVAKMRENYKDQIVAVYLVGSLGRGEYEEGYSDMNLYVVLNAEDQVGQALREDFMFSMRVFTQKQFLSDESKKFRIIAKADGILLGGTDLVKDEKLPKAGLMLALTLNDDIMQTFDNAKRWMEENPKATDMQISRKSRRLAKRLIDFMYAVAMSNKPQYTASRKERVEVILQAFPDKNTDKKVIDTLMGVSRYGVGEFASFEAMIEGFRPQAEVNLKKMLDVKNHIEKDGKK
;
A
#
# COMPACT_ATOMS: atom_id res chain seq x y z
N MET A 1 5.36 26.44 -4.03
CA MET A 1 6.06 25.54 -4.97
C MET A 1 7.07 24.80 -4.13
N ASP A 2 6.72 23.62 -3.64
CA ASP A 2 7.66 22.80 -2.88
C ASP A 2 8.72 22.30 -3.85
N THR A 3 9.98 22.56 -3.53
CA THR A 3 11.14 22.04 -4.25
C THR A 3 10.95 20.53 -4.43
N PRO A 4 10.96 19.99 -5.67
CA PRO A 4 10.80 18.56 -5.85
C PRO A 4 11.86 17.85 -5.01
N LEU A 5 11.40 16.94 -4.15
CA LEU A 5 12.27 16.16 -3.27
C LEU A 5 13.34 15.54 -4.17
N LYS A 6 14.60 15.98 -4.03
CA LYS A 6 15.71 15.35 -4.74
C LYS A 6 15.92 13.99 -4.09
N ILE A 7 15.26 12.97 -4.62
CA ILE A 7 15.43 11.59 -4.20
C ILE A 7 16.77 11.12 -4.76
N GLU A 8 17.78 11.16 -3.91
CA GLU A 8 19.11 10.64 -4.22
C GLU A 8 19.10 9.13 -4.03
N ILE A 9 19.00 8.41 -5.14
CA ILE A 9 19.12 6.95 -5.16
C ILE A 9 20.61 6.62 -5.29
N LYS A 10 21.12 5.82 -4.34
CA LYS A 10 22.53 5.41 -4.33
C LYS A 10 22.79 4.37 -5.43
N PRO A 11 24.00 4.33 -6.01
CA PRO A 11 24.41 3.23 -6.87
C PRO A 11 24.32 1.89 -6.13
N TYR A 12 23.94 0.83 -6.83
CA TYR A 12 23.90 -0.53 -6.28
C TYR A 12 25.32 -1.06 -6.09
N ALA A 13 25.58 -1.66 -4.93
CA ALA A 13 26.88 -2.20 -4.57
C ALA A 13 27.21 -3.52 -5.28
N ASN A 14 26.19 -4.30 -5.66
CA ASN A 14 26.33 -5.60 -6.31
C ASN A 14 25.05 -5.98 -7.10
N ASN A 15 25.07 -7.11 -7.82
CA ASN A 15 23.94 -7.58 -8.62
C ASN A 15 22.77 -8.05 -7.75
N PHE A 16 23.04 -8.57 -6.55
CA PHE A 16 21.95 -8.91 -5.62
C PHE A 16 21.13 -7.68 -5.18
N GLU A 17 21.77 -6.53 -4.93
CA GLU A 17 21.07 -5.27 -4.67
C GLU A 17 20.25 -4.80 -5.88
N LYS A 18 20.78 -4.98 -7.10
CA LYS A 18 20.03 -4.71 -8.33
C LYS A 18 18.79 -5.60 -8.42
N LEU A 19 18.90 -6.90 -8.15
CA LEU A 19 17.75 -7.83 -8.15
C LEU A 19 16.70 -7.40 -7.12
N LYS A 20 17.14 -7.07 -5.90
CA LYS A 20 16.27 -6.63 -4.80
C LYS A 20 15.49 -5.36 -5.16
N SER A 21 16.20 -4.33 -5.61
CA SER A 21 15.57 -3.06 -5.99
C SER A 21 14.72 -3.21 -7.25
N GLY A 22 15.19 -3.93 -8.25
CA GLY A 22 14.45 -4.17 -9.49
C GLY A 22 13.15 -4.93 -9.28
N ALA A 23 13.14 -5.96 -8.43
CA ALA A 23 11.93 -6.70 -8.08
C ALA A 23 10.90 -5.80 -7.35
N LEU A 24 11.37 -4.99 -6.40
CA LEU A 24 10.52 -4.02 -5.69
C LEU A 24 9.97 -2.95 -6.63
N PHE A 25 10.81 -2.36 -7.48
CA PHE A 25 10.38 -1.32 -8.41
C PHE A 25 9.40 -1.85 -9.45
N ARG A 26 9.52 -3.11 -9.88
CA ARG A 26 8.54 -3.76 -10.74
C ARG A 26 7.17 -3.88 -10.06
N SER A 27 7.11 -4.23 -8.77
CA SER A 27 5.83 -4.25 -8.04
C SER A 27 5.25 -2.86 -7.88
N ILE A 28 6.06 -1.86 -7.53
CA ILE A 28 5.62 -0.45 -7.42
C ILE A 28 5.13 0.08 -8.77
N GLN A 29 5.82 -0.26 -9.87
CA GLN A 29 5.38 0.12 -11.21
C GLN A 29 4.03 -0.51 -11.57
N LYS A 30 3.78 -1.75 -11.12
CA LYS A 30 2.46 -2.37 -11.25
C LYS A 30 1.41 -1.64 -10.41
N GLU A 31 1.69 -1.31 -9.15
CA GLU A 31 0.80 -0.51 -8.29
C GLU A 31 0.41 0.82 -8.95
N ASN A 32 1.40 1.54 -9.48
CA ASN A 32 1.20 2.78 -10.23
C ASN A 32 0.30 2.63 -11.46
N GLY A 33 0.24 1.43 -12.04
CA GLY A 33 -0.59 1.11 -13.19
C GLY A 33 -2.04 0.75 -12.84
N GLU A 34 -2.38 0.58 -11.57
CA GLU A 34 -3.74 0.22 -11.10
C GLU A 34 -4.21 1.03 -9.88
N PRO A 35 -4.13 2.37 -9.94
CA PRO A 35 -4.45 3.23 -8.78
C PRO A 35 -5.86 3.01 -8.24
N GLU A 36 -6.83 2.67 -9.09
CA GLU A 36 -8.21 2.34 -8.72
C GLU A 36 -8.30 1.15 -7.76
N ASN A 37 -7.52 0.10 -8.00
CA ASN A 37 -7.46 -1.08 -7.13
C ASN A 37 -6.84 -0.70 -5.77
N ILE A 38 -5.76 0.10 -5.79
CA ILE A 38 -5.07 0.56 -4.57
C ILE A 38 -5.93 1.50 -3.73
N ALA A 39 -6.73 2.36 -4.37
CA ALA A 39 -7.70 3.22 -3.68
C ALA A 39 -8.77 2.41 -2.94
N LEU A 40 -9.13 1.25 -3.50
CA LEU A 40 -10.07 0.29 -2.92
C LEU A 40 -9.43 -0.66 -1.90
N GLY A 41 -8.10 -0.65 -1.75
CA GLY A 41 -7.38 -1.60 -0.91
C GLY A 41 -7.34 -3.02 -1.49
N GLN A 42 -7.57 -3.16 -2.80
CA GLN A 42 -7.46 -4.42 -3.52
C GLN A 42 -6.05 -4.58 -4.11
N ILE A 43 -5.61 -5.82 -4.20
CA ILE A 43 -4.33 -6.21 -4.80
C ILE A 43 -4.65 -7.15 -5.95
N SER A 44 -4.24 -6.81 -7.17
CA SER A 44 -4.43 -7.69 -8.33
C SER A 44 -3.60 -8.96 -8.18
N LYS A 45 -3.99 -10.04 -8.87
CA LYS A 45 -3.22 -11.30 -8.88
C LYS A 45 -1.78 -11.08 -9.33
N GLU A 46 -1.59 -10.25 -10.35
CA GLU A 46 -0.26 -9.89 -10.86
C GLU A 46 0.54 -9.11 -9.83
N LEU A 47 -0.04 -8.11 -9.17
CA LEU A 47 0.65 -7.35 -8.14
C LEU A 47 1.03 -8.24 -6.95
N ALA A 48 0.12 -9.09 -6.48
CA ALA A 48 0.39 -10.05 -5.41
C ALA A 48 1.56 -10.98 -5.77
N PHE A 49 1.60 -11.43 -7.03
CA PHE A 49 2.67 -12.26 -7.56
C PHE A 49 4.02 -11.53 -7.58
N LEU A 50 4.06 -10.28 -8.06
CA LEU A 50 5.27 -9.44 -8.06
C LEU A 50 5.75 -9.10 -6.64
N GLN A 51 4.83 -8.75 -5.75
CA GLN A 51 5.13 -8.51 -4.33
C GLN A 51 5.72 -9.76 -3.67
N ARG A 52 5.23 -10.96 -4.02
CA ARG A 52 5.78 -12.23 -3.51
C ARG A 52 7.20 -12.49 -4.02
N GLN A 53 7.50 -12.17 -5.28
CA GLN A 53 8.87 -12.24 -5.80
C GLN A 53 9.79 -11.30 -5.00
N SER A 54 9.39 -10.03 -4.82
CA SER A 54 10.14 -9.05 -4.01
C SER A 54 10.31 -9.50 -2.55
N GLN A 55 9.30 -10.16 -1.97
CA GLN A 55 9.37 -10.74 -0.62
C GLN A 55 10.46 -11.81 -0.54
N TYR A 56 10.51 -12.76 -1.48
CA TYR A 56 11.55 -13.80 -1.44
C TYR A 56 12.95 -13.23 -1.61
N VAL A 57 13.17 -12.21 -2.46
CA VAL A 57 14.47 -11.53 -2.53
C VAL A 57 14.84 -10.92 -1.17
N THR A 58 13.88 -10.32 -0.47
CA THR A 58 14.09 -9.73 0.85
C THR A 58 14.39 -10.80 1.91
N GLU A 59 13.74 -11.97 1.82
CA GLU A 59 14.03 -13.11 2.70
C GLU A 59 15.43 -13.68 2.45
N ILE A 60 15.91 -13.73 1.20
CA ILE A 60 17.30 -14.09 0.87
C ILE A 60 18.27 -13.11 1.53
N ASP A 61 18.04 -11.79 1.45
CA ASP A 61 18.87 -10.77 2.10
C ASP A 61 18.93 -10.97 3.64
N ARG A 62 17.78 -11.28 4.26
CA ARG A 62 17.71 -11.61 5.68
C ARG A 62 18.56 -12.83 6.02
N VAL A 63 18.36 -13.96 5.32
CA VAL A 63 19.11 -15.20 5.58
C VAL A 63 20.60 -15.00 5.33
N LEU A 64 20.99 -14.21 4.32
CA LEU A 64 22.39 -13.91 4.05
C LEU A 64 23.05 -13.12 5.19
N LYS A 65 22.34 -12.13 5.77
CA LYS A 65 22.80 -11.40 6.96
C LYS A 65 22.95 -12.32 8.17
N GLU A 66 22.02 -13.24 8.37
CA GLU A 66 22.07 -14.24 9.45
C GLU A 66 23.23 -15.23 9.27
N LEU A 67 23.51 -15.66 8.03
CA LEU A 67 24.67 -16.48 7.70
C LEU A 67 25.98 -15.76 8.03
N ARG A 68 26.13 -14.50 7.59
CA ARG A 68 27.31 -13.66 7.89
C ARG A 68 27.51 -13.46 9.39
N LEU A 69 26.42 -13.19 10.12
CA LEU A 69 26.46 -13.08 11.58
C LEU A 69 26.90 -14.40 12.21
N THR A 70 26.37 -15.53 11.75
CA THR A 70 26.72 -16.85 12.29
C THR A 70 28.18 -17.20 12.06
N VAL A 71 28.75 -16.88 10.89
CA VAL A 71 30.19 -17.02 10.62
C VAL A 71 31.02 -16.15 11.58
N SER A 72 30.58 -14.91 11.82
CA SER A 72 31.24 -14.04 12.81
C SER A 72 31.17 -14.60 14.24
N LEU A 73 30.05 -15.24 14.62
CA LEU A 73 29.90 -15.89 15.92
C LEU A 73 30.82 -17.12 16.05
N ILE A 74 30.92 -17.94 15.00
CA ILE A 74 31.85 -19.08 14.95
C ILE A 74 33.29 -18.61 15.12
N LYS A 75 33.67 -17.52 14.46
CA LYS A 75 34.98 -16.88 14.63
C LYS A 75 35.21 -16.42 16.08
N GLY A 76 34.16 -15.88 16.72
CA GLY A 76 34.18 -15.41 18.10
C GLY A 76 34.24 -16.51 19.17
N CYS A 77 33.87 -17.76 18.87
CA CYS A 77 33.85 -18.86 19.84
C CYS A 77 35.20 -19.13 20.52
N ARG A 78 36.31 -18.72 19.89
CA ARG A 78 37.67 -18.89 20.44
C ARG A 78 37.93 -18.02 21.68
N ILE A 79 37.30 -16.85 21.73
CA ILE A 79 37.65 -15.77 22.66
C ILE A 79 36.52 -15.38 23.60
N VAL A 80 35.33 -15.97 23.43
CA VAL A 80 34.17 -15.63 24.24
C VAL A 80 34.22 -16.32 25.60
N ASP A 81 33.76 -15.59 26.62
CA ASP A 81 33.46 -16.17 27.93
C ASP A 81 32.18 -16.99 27.81
N VAL A 82 32.26 -18.26 28.23
CA VAL A 82 31.16 -19.21 28.11
C VAL A 82 30.48 -19.36 29.48
N PRO A 83 29.13 -19.40 29.54
CA PRO A 83 28.42 -19.63 30.80
C PRO A 83 28.85 -20.93 31.50
N GLU A 84 28.72 -20.94 32.82
CA GLU A 84 29.02 -22.12 33.63
C GLU A 84 28.21 -23.33 33.18
N GLY A 85 28.88 -24.46 32.95
CA GLY A 85 28.25 -25.70 32.47
C GLY A 85 28.11 -25.84 30.95
N VAL A 86 28.57 -24.87 30.15
CA VAL A 86 28.63 -24.99 28.69
C VAL A 86 30.08 -24.98 28.22
N SER A 87 30.45 -25.94 27.37
CA SER A 87 31.78 -25.97 26.76
C SER A 87 31.84 -25.11 25.49
N ARG A 88 33.02 -24.56 25.17
CA ARG A 88 33.23 -23.80 23.91
C ARG A 88 32.95 -24.66 22.68
N GLN A 89 33.18 -25.97 22.79
CA GLN A 89 32.97 -26.96 21.75
C GLN A 89 31.47 -27.19 21.50
N GLU A 90 30.64 -27.19 22.56
CA GLU A 90 29.18 -27.22 22.43
C GLU A 90 28.63 -25.92 21.82
N LEU A 91 29.21 -24.77 22.19
CA LEU A 91 28.85 -23.49 21.58
C LEU A 91 29.20 -23.45 20.09
N LEU A 92 30.38 -23.95 19.71
CA LEU A 92 30.79 -24.11 18.32
C LEU A 92 29.82 -25.04 17.56
N ALA A 93 29.49 -26.19 18.15
CA ALA A 93 28.54 -27.15 17.59
C ALA A 93 27.15 -26.53 17.35
N TYR A 94 26.68 -25.72 18.30
CA TYR A 94 25.40 -25.00 18.20
C TYR A 94 25.40 -24.04 17.00
N TYR A 95 26.42 -23.18 16.87
CA TYR A 95 26.48 -22.24 15.76
C TYR A 95 26.71 -22.93 14.41
N GLN A 96 27.45 -24.05 14.37
CA GLN A 96 27.54 -24.87 13.16
C GLN A 96 26.19 -25.46 12.77
N GLY A 97 25.41 -25.99 13.72
CA GLY A 97 24.06 -26.49 13.47
C GLY A 97 23.12 -25.39 12.96
N ASN A 98 23.21 -24.19 13.54
CA ASN A 98 22.46 -23.02 13.08
C ASN A 98 22.86 -22.61 11.65
N PHE A 99 24.16 -22.53 11.36
CA PHE A 99 24.68 -22.24 10.02
C PHE A 99 24.12 -23.22 8.98
N LEU A 100 24.18 -24.52 9.26
CA LEU A 100 23.63 -25.55 8.38
C LEU A 100 22.12 -25.40 8.14
N THR A 101 21.38 -24.97 9.16
CA THR A 101 19.95 -24.69 9.06
C THR A 101 19.68 -23.48 8.16
N LEU A 102 20.47 -22.42 8.30
CA LEU A 102 20.38 -21.23 7.46
C LEU A 102 20.76 -21.52 6.00
N VAL A 103 21.73 -22.40 5.74
CA VAL A 103 22.04 -22.86 4.37
C VAL A 103 20.83 -23.56 3.73
N HIS A 104 20.10 -24.37 4.50
CA HIS A 104 18.86 -24.99 4.00
C HIS A 104 17.76 -23.96 3.74
N GLN A 105 17.57 -22.99 4.64
CA GLN A 105 16.60 -21.91 4.41
C GLN A 105 16.96 -21.11 3.16
N MET A 106 18.24 -20.80 2.96
CA MET A 106 18.74 -20.10 1.77
C MET A 106 18.37 -20.85 0.49
N LYS A 107 18.64 -22.16 0.48
CA LYS A 107 18.24 -23.07 -0.61
C LYS A 107 16.74 -22.93 -0.90
N ASP A 108 15.89 -23.07 0.11
CA ASP A 108 14.44 -23.01 -0.08
C ASP A 108 13.99 -21.66 -0.66
N LYS A 109 14.57 -20.54 -0.22
CA LYS A 109 14.23 -19.20 -0.73
C LYS A 109 14.71 -18.96 -2.17
N ILE A 110 15.90 -19.45 -2.52
CA ILE A 110 16.41 -19.40 -3.90
C ILE A 110 15.52 -20.22 -4.85
N LEU A 111 15.13 -21.43 -4.44
CA LEU A 111 14.26 -22.26 -5.27
C LEU A 111 12.87 -21.65 -5.41
N GLN A 112 12.34 -21.03 -4.35
CA GLN A 112 11.06 -20.33 -4.38
C GLN A 112 11.06 -19.15 -5.35
N ILE A 113 12.09 -18.30 -5.32
CA ILE A 113 12.16 -17.17 -6.25
C ILE A 113 12.35 -17.64 -7.70
N VAL A 114 13.23 -18.61 -7.94
CA VAL A 114 13.47 -19.16 -9.28
C VAL A 114 12.21 -19.82 -9.82
N HIS A 115 11.50 -20.58 -8.97
CA HIS A 115 10.22 -21.18 -9.34
C HIS A 115 9.20 -20.13 -9.78
N LEU A 116 9.00 -19.08 -8.98
CA LEU A 116 8.03 -18.02 -9.32
C LEU A 116 8.44 -17.25 -10.58
N ILE A 117 9.71 -16.89 -10.70
CA ILE A 117 10.19 -16.08 -11.81
C ILE A 117 10.11 -16.85 -13.15
N THR A 118 10.19 -18.18 -13.10
CA THR A 118 10.08 -19.07 -14.28
C THR A 118 8.67 -19.61 -14.50
N GLU A 119 7.64 -19.06 -13.86
CA GLU A 119 6.25 -19.37 -14.22
C GLU A 119 5.87 -18.67 -15.54
N GLU A 120 5.30 -19.44 -16.47
CA GLU A 120 4.82 -18.93 -17.77
C GLU A 120 3.51 -18.13 -17.64
N ALA A 121 2.75 -18.37 -16.56
CA ALA A 121 1.49 -17.68 -16.28
C ALA A 121 1.35 -17.35 -14.79
N ILE A 122 0.60 -16.29 -14.48
CA ILE A 122 0.30 -15.91 -13.10
C ILE A 122 -0.64 -16.97 -12.51
N PRO A 123 -0.24 -17.70 -11.45
CA PRO A 123 -1.05 -18.78 -10.91
C PRO A 123 -2.36 -18.24 -10.30
N GLU A 124 -3.46 -18.99 -10.46
CA GLU A 124 -4.79 -18.56 -9.99
C GLU A 124 -4.86 -18.31 -8.48
N LYS A 125 -4.04 -19.05 -7.72
CA LYS A 125 -3.72 -18.80 -6.32
C LYS A 125 -2.20 -18.81 -6.23
N PRO A 126 -1.54 -17.76 -5.71
CA PRO A 126 -0.13 -17.88 -5.33
C PRO A 126 -0.07 -18.96 -4.27
N SER A 127 0.37 -20.16 -4.67
CA SER A 127 0.35 -21.33 -3.80
C SER A 127 1.23 -21.05 -2.59
N VAL A 128 0.64 -21.16 -1.41
CA VAL A 128 1.36 -21.18 -0.14
C VAL A 128 2.33 -22.35 -0.19
N GLU A 129 3.62 -22.06 -0.02
CA GLU A 129 4.67 -22.95 0.49
C GLU A 129 4.53 -24.43 0.12
N LYS A 130 4.49 -24.77 -1.17
CA LYS A 130 4.92 -26.12 -1.55
C LYS A 130 6.44 -26.13 -1.52
N ASP A 131 7.02 -27.10 -0.83
CA ASP A 131 8.45 -27.39 -0.92
C ASP A 131 8.82 -27.56 -2.39
N VAL A 132 9.55 -26.59 -2.94
CA VAL A 132 9.99 -26.62 -4.32
C VAL A 132 11.19 -27.56 -4.37
N SER A 133 11.03 -28.73 -4.98
CA SER A 133 12.15 -29.66 -5.16
C SER A 133 13.10 -29.17 -6.26
N ILE A 134 14.40 -29.33 -6.02
CA ILE A 134 15.45 -29.08 -7.02
C ILE A 134 15.25 -29.98 -8.24
N SER A 135 14.95 -31.27 -8.02
CA SER A 135 14.72 -32.22 -9.09
C SER A 135 13.52 -31.83 -9.94
N ASP A 136 12.43 -31.37 -9.31
CA ASP A 136 11.24 -30.89 -10.01
C ASP A 136 11.56 -29.66 -10.86
N LEU A 137 12.32 -28.69 -10.32
CA LEU A 137 12.73 -27.50 -11.08
C LEU A 137 13.61 -27.86 -12.28
N LEU A 138 14.63 -28.69 -12.07
CA LEU A 138 15.56 -29.10 -13.12
C LEU A 138 14.90 -29.98 -14.19
N GLN A 139 13.86 -30.74 -13.86
CA GLN A 139 13.12 -31.55 -14.84
C GLN A 139 12.03 -30.75 -15.55
N LYS A 140 11.15 -30.06 -14.80
CA LYS A 140 9.96 -29.41 -15.35
C LYS A 140 10.26 -28.07 -15.99
N LYS A 141 11.28 -27.36 -15.51
CA LYS A 141 11.64 -26.00 -15.96
C LYS A 141 13.01 -25.93 -16.63
N GLN A 142 13.57 -27.06 -17.06
CA GLN A 142 14.92 -27.12 -17.62
C GLN A 142 15.16 -26.10 -18.74
N LYS A 143 14.22 -26.02 -19.68
CA LYS A 143 14.31 -25.09 -20.82
C LYS A 143 14.41 -23.64 -20.36
N ALA A 144 13.52 -23.21 -19.46
CA ALA A 144 13.54 -21.86 -18.90
C ALA A 144 14.84 -21.56 -18.14
N LEU A 145 15.34 -22.51 -17.34
CA LEU A 145 16.60 -22.34 -16.61
C LEU A 145 17.81 -22.21 -17.54
N ARG A 146 17.83 -22.92 -18.67
CA ARG A 146 18.87 -22.79 -19.73
C ARG A 146 18.80 -21.45 -20.45
N GLU A 147 17.59 -21.01 -20.78
CA GLU A 147 17.38 -19.72 -21.45
C GLU A 147 17.82 -18.54 -20.57
N ILE A 148 17.59 -18.62 -19.27
CA ILE A 148 18.06 -17.63 -18.30
C ILE A 148 19.58 -17.78 -18.02
N GLY A 149 20.13 -18.98 -18.20
CA GLY A 149 21.55 -19.27 -17.97
C GLY A 149 21.89 -19.64 -16.53
N ILE A 150 20.93 -20.15 -15.74
CA ILE A 150 21.08 -20.44 -14.30
C ILE A 150 21.03 -21.94 -13.94
N GLU A 151 20.93 -22.84 -14.93
CA GLU A 151 20.82 -24.29 -14.65
C GLU A 151 21.96 -24.80 -13.75
N GLU A 152 23.21 -24.44 -14.05
CA GLU A 152 24.38 -24.88 -13.28
C GLU A 152 24.42 -24.28 -11.87
N ASP A 153 24.00 -23.02 -11.72
CA ASP A 153 23.88 -22.39 -10.40
C ASP A 153 22.85 -23.09 -9.51
N ILE A 154 21.73 -23.56 -10.09
CA ILE A 154 20.74 -24.37 -9.37
C ILE A 154 21.29 -25.75 -9.01
N ARG A 155 22.08 -26.38 -9.90
CA ARG A 155 22.73 -27.68 -9.62
C ARG A 155 23.73 -27.63 -8.46
N GLN A 156 24.28 -26.47 -8.11
CA GLN A 156 25.14 -26.35 -6.92
C GLN A 156 24.40 -26.65 -5.61
N TRP A 157 23.08 -26.48 -5.60
CA TRP A 157 22.23 -26.74 -4.43
C TRP A 157 21.77 -28.21 -4.33
N GLU A 158 22.01 -29.03 -5.36
CA GLU A 158 21.64 -30.45 -5.38
C GLU A 158 22.50 -31.24 -4.39
N GLN A 159 21.84 -31.93 -3.44
CA GLN A 159 22.55 -32.65 -2.37
C GLN A 159 23.48 -33.75 -2.88
N GLU A 160 23.28 -34.25 -4.09
CA GLU A 160 24.12 -35.30 -4.69
C GLU A 160 25.37 -34.73 -5.38
N ASN A 161 25.46 -33.41 -5.55
CA ASN A 161 26.58 -32.76 -6.23
C ASN A 161 27.88 -32.93 -5.42
N PRO A 162 28.91 -33.63 -5.95
CA PRO A 162 30.10 -33.96 -5.19
C PRO A 162 31.10 -32.79 -5.11
N THR A 163 31.05 -31.84 -6.05
CA THR A 163 32.02 -30.73 -6.16
C THR A 163 31.54 -29.44 -5.49
N SER A 164 30.25 -29.35 -5.15
CA SER A 164 29.67 -28.17 -4.51
C SER A 164 29.88 -28.15 -3.00
N GLY A 165 30.54 -27.10 -2.49
CA GLY A 165 30.65 -26.82 -1.05
C GLY A 165 29.29 -26.56 -0.38
N ILE A 166 28.30 -26.09 -1.14
CA ILE A 166 26.92 -25.89 -0.68
C ILE A 166 26.22 -27.24 -0.49
N ALA A 167 26.35 -28.14 -1.45
CA ALA A 167 25.79 -29.50 -1.39
C ALA A 167 26.36 -30.29 -0.21
N VAL A 168 27.66 -30.16 0.07
CA VAL A 168 28.30 -30.75 1.26
C VAL A 168 27.64 -30.26 2.55
N ALA A 169 27.39 -28.96 2.69
CA ALA A 169 26.72 -28.40 3.86
C ALA A 169 25.28 -28.92 4.00
N LEU A 170 24.51 -28.97 2.90
CA LEU A 170 23.16 -29.51 2.90
C LEU A 170 23.12 -31.00 3.30
N ARG A 171 24.04 -31.83 2.78
CA ARG A 171 24.17 -33.23 3.22
C ARG A 171 24.44 -33.32 4.72
N LYS A 172 25.35 -32.50 5.24
CA LYS A 172 25.65 -32.46 6.68
C LYS A 172 24.43 -32.05 7.52
N ARG A 173 23.62 -31.09 7.05
CA ARG A 173 22.36 -30.70 7.71
C ARG A 173 21.39 -31.87 7.81
N THR A 174 21.18 -32.61 6.71
CA THR A 174 20.32 -33.80 6.70
C THR A 174 20.81 -34.83 7.72
N HIS A 175 22.12 -35.07 7.79
CA HIS A 175 22.70 -35.97 8.78
C HIS A 175 22.56 -35.44 10.23
N HIS A 176 22.69 -34.13 10.45
CA HIS A 176 22.56 -33.49 11.76
C HIS A 176 21.12 -33.48 12.29
N HIS A 177 20.12 -33.40 11.42
CA HIS A 177 18.69 -33.49 11.81
C HIS A 177 18.23 -34.94 12.09
N HIS A 178 18.83 -35.94 11.43
CA HIS A 178 18.40 -37.33 11.54
C HIS A 178 19.27 -38.19 12.48
N ARG A 179 20.47 -37.72 12.88
CA ARG A 179 21.39 -38.43 13.78
C ARG A 179 21.99 -37.47 14.80
N VAL A 180 22.28 -37.97 16.01
CA VAL A 180 23.02 -37.26 17.06
C VAL A 180 24.28 -36.62 16.45
N SER A 181 24.53 -35.35 16.78
CA SER A 181 25.63 -34.54 16.26
C SER A 181 26.92 -35.35 16.06
N GLY A 182 27.38 -35.45 14.81
CA GLY A 182 28.59 -36.19 14.44
C GLY A 182 29.87 -35.67 15.11
N LEU A 183 29.82 -34.50 15.74
CA LEU A 183 30.90 -33.95 16.57
C LEU A 183 31.32 -34.89 17.70
N ARG A 184 30.41 -35.71 18.24
CA ARG A 184 30.76 -36.72 19.26
C ARG A 184 31.70 -37.82 18.76
N TYR A 185 31.88 -37.92 17.44
CA TYR A 185 32.79 -38.85 16.78
C TYR A 185 33.96 -38.14 16.11
N ASP A 186 34.05 -36.81 16.23
CA ASP A 186 35.18 -36.03 15.74
C ASP A 186 36.39 -36.25 16.65
N LYS A 187 37.52 -36.62 16.07
CA LYS A 187 38.73 -36.96 16.82
C LYS A 187 39.24 -35.78 17.65
N ASP A 188 39.18 -34.56 17.10
CA ASP A 188 39.65 -33.38 17.81
C ASP A 188 38.67 -33.00 18.93
N PHE A 189 37.36 -33.17 18.73
CA PHE A 189 36.37 -33.02 19.80
C PHE A 189 36.58 -34.02 20.95
N LEU A 190 36.81 -35.29 20.62
CA LEU A 190 37.09 -36.35 21.61
C LEU A 190 38.41 -36.11 22.35
N ASN A 191 39.45 -35.70 21.62
CA ASN A 191 40.73 -35.31 22.21
C ASN A 191 40.54 -34.15 23.19
N LEU A 192 39.73 -33.15 22.84
CA LEU A 192 39.47 -32.01 23.73
C LEU A 192 38.72 -32.43 25.00
N GLY A 193 37.67 -33.25 24.86
CA GLY A 193 36.98 -33.81 26.03
C GLY A 193 37.91 -34.65 26.92
N PHE A 194 38.84 -35.40 26.34
CA PHE A 194 39.88 -36.11 27.08
C PHE A 194 40.85 -35.15 27.78
N THR A 195 41.33 -34.10 27.09
CA THR A 195 42.25 -33.12 27.67
C THR A 195 41.60 -32.33 28.81
N ASP A 196 40.30 -32.04 28.73
CA ASP A 196 39.56 -31.35 29.79
C ASP A 196 39.48 -32.21 31.07
N ILE A 197 39.37 -33.53 30.93
CA ILE A 197 39.44 -34.48 32.06
C ILE A 197 40.87 -34.60 32.58
N ALA A 198 41.84 -34.76 31.67
CA ALA A 198 43.24 -35.00 32.01
C ALA A 198 43.97 -33.77 32.58
N THR A 199 43.37 -32.58 32.45
CA THR A 199 43.85 -31.33 33.06
C THR A 199 43.25 -31.06 34.45
N GLN A 200 42.32 -31.89 34.92
CA GLN A 200 41.80 -31.76 36.29
C GLN A 200 42.91 -32.06 37.33
N PRO A 201 42.93 -31.35 38.47
CA PRO A 201 43.98 -31.52 39.49
C PRO A 201 44.16 -32.97 39.95
N SER A 202 43.06 -33.70 40.14
CA SER A 202 43.04 -35.11 40.56
C SER A 202 43.67 -36.07 39.54
N PHE A 203 43.68 -35.71 38.26
CA PHE A 203 44.29 -36.51 37.19
C PHE A 203 45.75 -36.10 36.94
N GLN A 204 46.04 -34.80 37.08
CA GLN A 204 47.37 -34.20 36.94
C GLN A 204 48.41 -34.74 37.93
N GLU A 205 47.99 -35.11 39.14
CA GLU A 205 48.87 -35.70 40.16
C GLU A 205 49.47 -37.06 39.74
N ASN A 206 48.81 -37.76 38.81
CA ASN A 206 49.21 -39.09 38.33
C ASN A 206 49.99 -39.06 37.00
N LEU A 207 50.30 -37.87 36.48
CA LEU A 207 50.97 -37.67 35.19
C LEU A 207 52.42 -37.23 35.37
N SER A 208 53.32 -37.80 34.56
CA SER A 208 54.69 -37.29 34.43
C SER A 208 54.73 -35.92 33.75
N ASP A 209 55.81 -35.17 33.91
CA ASP A 209 55.99 -33.87 33.24
C ASP A 209 55.87 -33.99 31.71
N TYR A 210 56.42 -35.06 31.13
CA TYR A 210 56.22 -35.40 29.71
C TYR A 210 54.74 -35.63 29.38
N GLY A 211 53.99 -36.31 30.26
CA GLY A 211 52.55 -36.52 30.08
C GLY A 211 51.75 -35.22 30.11
N LYS A 212 52.09 -34.30 31.02
CA LYS A 212 51.47 -32.97 31.11
C LYS A 212 51.74 -32.13 29.85
N GLU A 213 52.99 -32.10 29.37
CA GLU A 213 53.37 -31.41 28.14
C GLU A 213 52.66 -32.00 26.91
N HIS A 214 52.54 -33.32 26.84
CA HIS A 214 51.86 -33.99 25.73
C HIS A 214 50.35 -33.70 25.70
N ILE A 215 49.68 -33.71 26.86
CA ILE A 215 48.25 -33.36 26.98
C ILE A 215 48.02 -31.90 26.58
N GLU A 216 48.88 -30.99 27.02
CA GLU A 216 48.76 -29.58 26.65
C GLU A 216 48.97 -29.35 25.16
N LYS A 217 49.97 -30.02 24.55
CA LYS A 217 50.17 -30.00 23.10
C LYS A 217 48.96 -30.55 22.34
N MET A 218 48.39 -31.66 22.79
CA MET A 218 47.18 -32.24 22.21
C MET A 218 45.99 -31.28 22.30
N ARG A 219 45.82 -30.61 23.45
CA ARG A 219 44.78 -29.61 23.67
C ARG A 219 44.89 -28.44 22.69
N LEU A 220 46.10 -27.88 22.53
CA LEU A 220 46.35 -26.75 21.63
C LEU A 220 46.14 -27.14 20.15
N GLU A 221 46.70 -28.28 19.72
CA GLU A 221 46.56 -28.74 18.33
C GLU A 221 45.10 -29.09 17.97
N SER A 222 44.37 -29.80 18.84
CA SER A 222 42.98 -30.15 18.59
C SER A 222 42.06 -28.94 18.68
N THR A 223 42.33 -27.97 19.56
CA THR A 223 41.60 -26.69 19.57
C THR A 223 41.82 -25.95 18.25
N GLU A 224 43.07 -25.81 17.81
CA GLU A 224 43.35 -25.07 16.58
C GLU A 224 42.70 -25.74 15.37
N ARG A 225 42.84 -27.06 15.23
CA ARG A 225 42.23 -27.81 14.11
C ARG A 225 40.71 -27.76 14.12
N LEU A 226 40.08 -27.94 15.28
CA LEU A 226 38.61 -27.93 15.39
C LEU A 226 38.04 -26.56 15.04
N PHE A 227 38.54 -25.49 15.65
CA PHE A 227 37.98 -24.16 15.47
C PHE A 227 38.38 -23.54 14.13
N SER A 228 39.63 -23.67 13.66
CA SER A 228 40.01 -23.17 12.32
C SER A 228 39.33 -23.99 11.23
N GLY A 229 39.31 -25.32 11.37
CA GLY A 229 38.66 -26.20 10.40
C GLY A 229 37.16 -25.93 10.30
N ALA A 230 36.48 -25.63 11.42
CA ALA A 230 35.09 -25.20 11.43
C ALA A 230 34.91 -23.86 10.70
N LEU A 231 35.71 -22.85 11.07
CA LEU A 231 35.62 -21.50 10.52
C LEU A 231 35.85 -21.50 9.00
N THR A 232 36.96 -22.08 8.54
CA THR A 232 37.31 -22.15 7.11
C THR A 232 36.21 -22.83 6.30
N LYS A 233 35.68 -23.97 6.76
CA LYS A 233 34.57 -24.65 6.08
C LYS A 233 33.33 -23.75 5.97
N THR A 234 32.98 -23.02 7.02
CA THR A 234 31.82 -22.11 7.00
C THR A 234 32.05 -20.87 6.15
N GLU A 235 33.26 -20.31 6.15
CA GLU A 235 33.64 -19.18 5.30
C GLU A 235 33.63 -19.56 3.82
N ASP A 236 34.15 -20.74 3.48
CA ASP A 236 34.17 -21.25 2.10
C ASP A 236 32.74 -21.55 1.60
N THR A 237 31.89 -22.17 2.44
CA THR A 237 30.48 -22.35 2.10
C THR A 237 29.76 -21.01 1.94
N LEU A 238 29.99 -20.03 2.82
CA LEU A 238 29.39 -18.71 2.70
C LEU A 238 29.82 -18.01 1.40
N LYS A 239 31.11 -18.03 1.08
CA LYS A 239 31.63 -17.46 -0.18
C LYS A 239 31.00 -18.12 -1.40
N ALA A 240 30.83 -19.44 -1.39
CA ALA A 240 30.15 -20.16 -2.46
C ALA A 240 28.69 -19.72 -2.61
N ILE A 241 27.96 -19.56 -1.49
CA ILE A 241 26.58 -19.05 -1.49
C ILE A 241 26.51 -17.63 -2.04
N GLU A 242 27.41 -16.75 -1.59
CA GLU A 242 27.46 -15.35 -2.06
C GLU A 242 27.76 -15.26 -3.56
N GLY A 243 28.74 -16.03 -4.04
CA GLY A 243 29.05 -16.10 -5.47
C GLY A 243 27.88 -16.63 -6.30
N ASN A 244 27.21 -17.67 -5.81
CA ASN A 244 26.02 -18.23 -6.46
C ASN A 244 24.86 -17.22 -6.51
N ILE A 245 24.57 -16.52 -5.41
CA ILE A 245 23.54 -15.47 -5.36
C ILE A 245 23.88 -14.34 -6.34
N GLU A 246 25.16 -13.93 -6.42
CA GLU A 246 25.58 -12.85 -7.31
C GLU A 246 25.37 -13.21 -8.78
N HIS A 247 25.74 -14.44 -9.18
CA HIS A 247 25.54 -14.95 -10.54
C HIS A 247 24.06 -15.09 -10.88
N LEU A 248 23.26 -15.72 -9.99
CA LEU A 248 21.81 -15.83 -10.15
C LEU A 248 21.17 -14.45 -10.30
N SER A 249 21.61 -13.49 -9.50
CA SER A 249 21.06 -12.13 -9.53
C SER A 249 21.35 -11.43 -10.85
N ASP A 250 22.57 -11.54 -11.38
CA ASP A 250 22.94 -10.95 -12.67
C ASP A 250 22.09 -11.51 -13.83
N ALA A 251 21.94 -12.84 -13.86
CA ALA A 251 21.15 -13.53 -14.87
C ALA A 251 19.67 -13.14 -14.79
N LEU A 252 19.08 -13.12 -13.59
CA LEU A 252 17.68 -12.74 -13.38
C LEU A 252 17.43 -11.26 -13.73
N VAL A 253 18.30 -10.36 -13.30
CA VAL A 253 18.20 -8.92 -13.61
C VAL A 253 18.21 -8.69 -15.12
N SER A 254 19.16 -9.33 -15.81
CA SER A 254 19.36 -9.17 -17.25
C SER A 254 18.20 -9.78 -18.06
N TYR A 255 17.79 -11.00 -17.72
CA TYR A 255 16.75 -11.71 -18.46
C TYR A 255 15.37 -11.02 -18.33
N PHE A 256 15.00 -10.61 -17.11
CA PHE A 256 13.71 -9.97 -16.85
C PHE A 256 13.71 -8.45 -17.08
N LYS A 257 14.86 -7.88 -17.48
CA LYS A 257 15.03 -6.45 -17.73
C LYS A 257 14.49 -5.61 -16.57
N LEU A 258 14.92 -5.95 -15.36
CA LEU A 258 14.39 -5.28 -14.17
C LEU A 258 14.74 -3.79 -14.19
N PRO A 259 13.86 -2.91 -13.66
CA PRO A 259 14.09 -1.47 -13.63
C PRO A 259 15.17 -1.12 -12.60
N ILE A 260 16.42 -1.18 -13.05
CA ILE A 260 17.61 -0.97 -12.22
C ILE A 260 18.38 0.30 -12.61
N SER A 261 17.92 1.06 -13.61
CA SER A 261 18.54 2.35 -13.88
C SER A 261 18.10 3.38 -12.84
N GLN A 262 19.00 4.31 -12.49
CA GLN A 262 18.71 5.36 -11.51
C GLN A 262 17.61 6.31 -12.01
N GLU A 263 17.52 6.52 -13.31
CA GLU A 263 16.52 7.37 -13.95
C GLU A 263 15.13 6.73 -13.89
N GLU A 264 15.02 5.46 -14.28
CA GLU A 264 13.76 4.71 -14.23
C GLU A 264 13.25 4.53 -12.79
N ALA A 265 14.14 4.25 -11.84
CA ALA A 265 13.79 4.17 -10.43
C ALA A 265 13.22 5.50 -9.90
N ARG A 266 13.80 6.65 -10.28
CA ARG A 266 13.27 7.97 -9.93
C ARG A 266 11.90 8.21 -10.55
N GLU A 267 11.70 7.82 -11.80
CA GLU A 267 10.41 7.95 -12.48
C GLU A 267 9.32 7.13 -11.76
N ILE A 268 9.61 5.87 -11.41
CA ILE A 268 8.69 4.99 -10.69
C ILE A 268 8.32 5.57 -9.33
N ILE A 269 9.30 6.08 -8.56
CA ILE A 269 9.06 6.68 -7.25
C ILE A 269 8.27 8.00 -7.36
N THR A 270 8.56 8.80 -8.39
CA THR A 270 7.82 10.04 -8.64
C THR A 270 6.35 9.73 -8.94
N LYS A 271 6.09 8.76 -9.83
CA LYS A 271 4.73 8.28 -10.12
C LYS A 271 4.02 7.74 -8.87
N GLN A 272 4.73 6.99 -8.03
CA GLN A 272 4.17 6.50 -6.76
C GLN A 272 3.80 7.64 -5.83
N THR A 273 4.65 8.66 -5.74
CA THR A 273 4.39 9.85 -4.92
C THR A 273 3.16 10.61 -5.43
N ASP A 274 3.06 10.81 -6.74
CA ASP A 274 1.94 11.47 -7.39
C ASP A 274 0.63 10.71 -7.20
N MET A 275 0.66 9.38 -7.36
CA MET A 275 -0.48 8.49 -7.11
C MET A 275 -0.92 8.56 -5.63
N LEU A 276 0.01 8.44 -4.68
CA LEU A 276 -0.33 8.51 -3.26
C LEU A 276 -0.87 9.90 -2.86
N ALA A 277 -0.38 10.96 -3.50
CA ALA A 277 -0.92 12.30 -3.33
C ALA A 277 -2.33 12.43 -3.91
N SER A 278 -2.63 11.79 -5.04
CA SER A 278 -3.96 11.85 -5.68
C SER A 278 -5.06 11.21 -4.83
N PHE A 279 -4.73 10.26 -3.96
CA PHE A 279 -5.67 9.66 -3.02
C PHE A 279 -6.12 10.61 -1.91
N LYS A 280 -5.37 11.70 -1.65
CA LYS A 280 -5.63 12.61 -0.54
C LYS A 280 -6.78 13.56 -0.86
N VAL A 281 -7.73 13.64 0.06
CA VAL A 281 -8.81 14.63 0.04
C VAL A 281 -8.36 15.82 0.87
N VAL A 282 -8.05 16.93 0.21
CA VAL A 282 -7.54 18.15 0.86
C VAL A 282 -8.64 19.20 0.94
N ASN A 283 -8.95 19.65 2.15
CA ASN A 283 -9.83 20.79 2.36
C ASN A 283 -9.08 22.08 2.03
N ARG A 284 -9.56 22.81 1.01
CA ARG A 284 -8.98 24.07 0.56
C ARG A 284 -9.73 25.30 1.06
N CYS A 285 -10.77 25.12 1.86
CA CYS A 285 -11.54 26.22 2.41
C CYS A 285 -10.78 26.90 3.55
N SER A 286 -10.86 28.23 3.62
CA SER A 286 -10.38 29.02 4.76
C SER A 286 -11.23 30.26 4.95
N ILE A 287 -11.39 30.69 6.20
CA ILE A 287 -12.09 31.93 6.55
C ILE A 287 -11.39 33.17 5.96
N ASP A 288 -10.08 33.07 5.70
CA ASP A 288 -9.27 34.14 5.12
C ASP A 288 -9.55 34.36 3.62
N LYS A 289 -10.14 33.36 2.96
CA LYS A 289 -10.49 33.42 1.54
C LYS A 289 -11.87 34.04 1.30
N ILE A 290 -12.64 34.31 2.36
CA ILE A 290 -13.98 34.88 2.27
C ILE A 290 -13.86 36.40 2.13
N PRO A 291 -14.27 37.00 1.00
CA PRO A 291 -14.20 38.44 0.81
C PRO A 291 -15.29 39.18 1.58
N GLU A 292 -15.05 40.45 1.92
CA GLU A 292 -16.13 41.37 2.31
C GLU A 292 -17.05 41.68 1.11
N PRO A 293 -18.35 41.96 1.32
CA PRO A 293 -19.07 42.04 2.60
C PRO A 293 -19.57 40.68 3.15
N HIS A 294 -19.31 39.58 2.44
CA HIS A 294 -19.87 38.25 2.77
C HIS A 294 -19.42 37.74 4.14
N LYS A 295 -18.17 38.05 4.53
CA LYS A 295 -17.64 37.69 5.84
C LYS A 295 -18.42 38.37 6.97
N SER A 296 -18.69 39.67 6.87
CA SER A 296 -19.57 40.37 7.84
C SER A 296 -20.96 39.74 7.90
N ILE A 297 -21.58 39.46 6.74
CA ILE A 297 -22.91 38.84 6.68
C ILE A 297 -22.95 37.48 7.39
N LEU A 298 -21.92 36.64 7.19
CA LEU A 298 -21.83 35.34 7.85
C LEU A 298 -21.64 35.47 9.37
N ASN A 299 -20.84 36.43 9.83
CA ASN A 299 -20.64 36.69 11.25
C ASN A 299 -21.94 37.14 11.92
N ASP A 300 -22.64 38.11 11.31
CA ASP A 300 -23.92 38.61 11.81
C ASP A 300 -24.99 37.52 11.83
N LEU A 301 -24.99 36.67 10.80
CA LEU A 301 -25.89 35.52 10.71
C LEU A 301 -25.64 34.52 11.85
N VAL A 302 -24.38 34.13 12.08
CA VAL A 302 -24.02 33.20 13.15
C VAL A 302 -24.33 33.80 14.53
N ALA A 303 -24.11 35.11 14.71
CA ALA A 303 -24.47 35.82 15.94
C ALA A 303 -25.99 35.78 16.19
N LYS A 304 -26.81 36.10 15.18
CA LYS A 304 -28.28 36.03 15.27
C LYS A 304 -28.78 34.61 15.55
N MET A 305 -28.20 33.59 14.89
CA MET A 305 -28.57 32.20 15.17
C MET A 305 -28.28 31.83 16.63
N ARG A 306 -27.13 32.26 17.17
CA ARG A 306 -26.79 32.03 18.58
C ARG A 306 -27.69 32.79 19.54
N GLU A 307 -28.12 33.99 19.19
CA GLU A 307 -29.04 34.78 20.01
C GLU A 307 -30.43 34.10 20.09
N ASN A 308 -30.97 33.72 18.94
CA ASN A 308 -32.33 33.18 18.82
C ASN A 308 -32.44 31.73 19.33
N TYR A 309 -31.43 30.90 19.08
CA TYR A 309 -31.49 29.47 19.35
C TYR A 309 -30.52 29.01 20.45
N LYS A 310 -29.63 29.89 20.94
CA LYS A 310 -28.75 29.67 22.10
C LYS A 310 -28.05 28.31 22.07
N ASP A 311 -28.22 27.54 23.15
CA ASP A 311 -27.57 26.24 23.37
C ASP A 311 -28.09 25.14 22.43
N GLN A 312 -29.11 25.42 21.62
CA GLN A 312 -29.61 24.48 20.62
C GLN A 312 -28.71 24.45 19.38
N ILE A 313 -27.91 25.48 19.09
CA ILE A 313 -26.94 25.45 17.99
C ILE A 313 -25.71 24.63 18.41
N VAL A 314 -25.50 23.47 17.79
CA VAL A 314 -24.32 22.63 18.02
C VAL A 314 -23.17 23.04 17.13
N ALA A 315 -23.42 23.20 15.83
CA ALA A 315 -22.40 23.52 14.85
C ALA A 315 -22.98 24.24 13.63
N VAL A 316 -22.20 25.16 13.05
CA VAL A 316 -22.50 25.84 11.79
C VAL A 316 -21.31 25.72 10.86
N TYR A 317 -21.49 25.07 9.72
CA TYR A 317 -20.47 24.93 8.69
C TYR A 317 -20.82 25.75 7.45
N LEU A 318 -19.86 26.50 6.93
CA LEU A 318 -19.89 27.01 5.57
C LEU A 318 -19.28 25.99 4.64
N VAL A 319 -19.98 25.62 3.58
CA VAL A 319 -19.47 24.69 2.56
C VAL A 319 -19.52 25.31 1.16
N GLY A 320 -18.61 24.87 0.29
CA GLY A 320 -18.64 25.25 -1.12
C GLY A 320 -17.74 26.44 -1.48
N SER A 321 -18.06 27.08 -2.61
CA SER A 321 -17.16 28.00 -3.31
C SER A 321 -16.75 29.23 -2.51
N LEU A 322 -17.59 29.73 -1.60
CA LEU A 322 -17.26 30.91 -0.79
C LEU A 322 -16.07 30.65 0.13
N GLY A 323 -16.06 29.53 0.87
CA GLY A 323 -14.94 29.17 1.73
C GLY A 323 -13.66 28.90 0.95
N ARG A 324 -13.75 28.49 -0.32
CA ARG A 324 -12.60 28.27 -1.20
C ARG A 324 -12.04 29.54 -1.85
N GLY A 325 -12.73 30.68 -1.76
CA GLY A 325 -12.39 31.89 -2.52
C GLY A 325 -12.74 31.80 -4.01
N GLU A 326 -13.65 30.90 -4.37
CA GLU A 326 -14.12 30.68 -5.76
C GLU A 326 -15.56 31.23 -5.96
N TYR A 327 -16.02 32.10 -5.06
CA TYR A 327 -17.36 32.66 -5.14
C TYR A 327 -17.51 33.55 -6.38
N GLU A 328 -18.56 33.31 -7.15
CA GLU A 328 -18.95 34.12 -8.30
C GLU A 328 -20.37 34.64 -8.04
N GLU A 329 -20.52 35.96 -7.95
CA GLU A 329 -21.82 36.60 -7.67
C GLU A 329 -22.85 36.26 -8.75
N GLY A 330 -24.11 36.03 -8.33
CA GLY A 330 -25.19 35.58 -9.23
C GLY A 330 -25.13 34.10 -9.66
N TYR A 331 -23.97 33.42 -9.49
CA TYR A 331 -23.76 32.02 -9.86
C TYR A 331 -23.62 31.08 -8.65
N SER A 332 -22.90 31.54 -7.63
CA SER A 332 -22.59 30.78 -6.42
C SER A 332 -23.63 31.00 -5.33
N ASP A 333 -24.02 29.90 -4.67
CA ASP A 333 -24.88 29.92 -3.49
C ASP A 333 -24.02 29.92 -2.22
N MET A 334 -24.43 30.65 -1.18
CA MET A 334 -23.90 30.50 0.17
C MET A 334 -24.56 29.28 0.80
N ASN A 335 -23.81 28.19 0.96
CA ASN A 335 -24.32 26.93 1.48
C ASN A 335 -23.91 26.75 2.94
N LEU A 336 -24.90 26.62 3.83
CA LEU A 336 -24.69 26.45 5.25
C LEU A 336 -25.27 25.13 5.73
N TYR A 337 -24.51 24.39 6.53
CA TYR A 337 -25.01 23.26 7.31
C TYR A 337 -25.12 23.69 8.77
N VAL A 338 -26.34 23.69 9.30
CA VAL A 338 -26.62 24.00 10.70
C VAL A 338 -27.04 22.72 11.40
N VAL A 339 -26.38 22.42 12.52
CA VAL A 339 -26.66 21.25 13.34
C VAL A 339 -27.21 21.70 14.68
N LEU A 340 -28.37 21.15 15.05
CA LEU A 340 -29.11 21.50 16.25
C LEU A 340 -29.17 20.33 17.24
N ASN A 341 -29.12 20.61 18.54
CA ASN A 341 -29.44 19.65 19.61
C ASN A 341 -30.89 19.83 20.07
N ALA A 342 -31.81 19.89 19.10
CA ALA A 342 -33.23 20.11 19.32
C ALA A 342 -34.06 19.24 18.36
N GLU A 343 -35.38 19.18 18.59
CA GLU A 343 -36.33 18.51 17.70
C GLU A 343 -36.49 19.24 16.35
N ASP A 344 -36.90 18.51 15.31
CA ASP A 344 -36.96 18.99 13.92
C ASP A 344 -37.83 20.25 13.70
N GLN A 345 -38.83 20.50 14.58
CA GLN A 345 -39.71 21.67 14.48
C GLN A 345 -38.94 23.00 14.61
N VAL A 346 -37.91 23.06 15.48
CA VAL A 346 -37.05 24.25 15.59
C VAL A 346 -36.24 24.45 14.31
N GLY A 347 -35.80 23.35 13.70
CA GLY A 347 -35.08 23.39 12.43
C GLY A 347 -35.94 23.87 11.26
N GLN A 348 -37.26 23.65 11.30
CA GLN A 348 -38.18 24.21 10.30
C GLN A 348 -38.31 25.73 10.44
N ALA A 349 -38.51 26.25 11.65
CA ALA A 349 -38.53 27.70 11.91
C ALA A 349 -37.24 28.39 11.42
N LEU A 350 -36.07 27.79 11.70
CA LEU A 350 -34.79 28.31 11.24
C LEU A 350 -34.69 28.44 9.71
N ARG A 351 -35.29 27.50 8.94
CA ARG A 351 -35.27 27.55 7.47
C ARG A 351 -36.13 28.69 6.91
N GLU A 352 -37.17 29.10 7.63
CA GLU A 352 -38.07 30.18 7.24
C GLU A 352 -37.47 31.56 7.52
N ASP A 353 -36.66 31.67 8.59
CA ASP A 353 -36.06 32.93 9.05
C ASP A 353 -34.90 33.46 8.18
N PHE A 354 -34.27 32.62 7.35
CA PHE A 354 -33.05 32.99 6.63
C PHE A 354 -33.08 32.68 5.12
N MET A 355 -32.76 33.69 4.29
CA MET A 355 -32.78 33.62 2.81
C MET A 355 -31.63 32.81 2.15
N PHE A 356 -30.81 32.10 2.91
CA PHE A 356 -29.64 31.36 2.38
C PHE A 356 -29.98 29.90 2.02
N SER A 357 -29.12 29.27 1.21
CA SER A 357 -29.19 27.82 0.96
C SER A 357 -28.72 27.08 2.21
N MET A 358 -29.65 26.86 3.13
CA MET A 358 -29.36 26.25 4.43
C MET A 358 -29.91 24.83 4.50
N ARG A 359 -29.07 23.89 4.93
CA ARG A 359 -29.50 22.57 5.38
C ARG A 359 -29.41 22.52 6.89
N VAL A 360 -30.51 22.15 7.51
CA VAL A 360 -30.61 22.04 8.97
C VAL A 360 -30.78 20.58 9.34
N PHE A 361 -29.98 20.11 10.28
CA PHE A 361 -29.99 18.74 10.79
C PHE A 361 -30.15 18.76 12.31
N THR A 362 -30.83 17.76 12.87
CA THR A 362 -30.58 17.42 14.27
C THR A 362 -29.19 16.79 14.41
N GLN A 363 -28.58 16.86 15.59
CA GLN A 363 -27.28 16.23 15.85
C GLN A 363 -27.33 14.73 15.60
N LYS A 364 -28.43 14.06 15.98
CA LYS A 364 -28.65 12.64 15.72
C LYS A 364 -28.70 12.33 14.22
N GLN A 365 -29.42 13.14 13.43
CA GLN A 365 -29.47 12.98 11.97
C GLN A 365 -28.11 13.25 11.33
N PHE A 366 -27.39 14.29 11.74
CA PHE A 366 -26.10 14.65 11.15
C PHE A 366 -25.04 13.56 11.38
N LEU A 367 -25.07 12.90 12.54
CA LEU A 367 -24.16 11.82 12.90
C LEU A 367 -24.59 10.43 12.39
N SER A 368 -25.78 10.29 11.80
CA SER A 368 -26.25 9.01 11.25
C SER A 368 -25.52 8.61 9.96
N ASP A 369 -25.54 7.33 9.61
CA ASP A 369 -24.93 6.86 8.36
C ASP A 369 -25.58 7.47 7.11
N GLU A 370 -26.87 7.77 7.15
CA GLU A 370 -27.63 8.42 6.06
C GLU A 370 -27.06 9.81 5.72
N SER A 371 -26.51 10.51 6.72
CA SER A 371 -25.94 11.85 6.55
C SER A 371 -24.42 11.85 6.32
N LYS A 372 -23.79 10.67 6.15
CA LYS A 372 -22.33 10.55 5.96
C LYS A 372 -21.80 11.44 4.83
N LYS A 373 -22.56 11.56 3.73
CA LYS A 373 -22.28 12.47 2.62
C LYS A 373 -22.03 13.91 3.09
N PHE A 374 -22.88 14.44 3.97
CA PHE A 374 -22.78 15.83 4.44
C PHE A 374 -21.62 16.04 5.39
N ARG A 375 -21.30 15.04 6.24
CA ARG A 375 -20.11 15.08 7.08
C ARG A 375 -18.82 15.10 6.27
N ILE A 376 -18.74 14.27 5.23
CA ILE A 376 -17.61 14.26 4.30
C ILE A 376 -17.49 15.61 3.60
N ILE A 377 -18.58 16.20 3.11
CA ILE A 377 -18.55 17.53 2.48
C ILE A 377 -18.10 18.60 3.48
N ALA A 378 -18.62 18.59 4.72
CA ALA A 378 -18.21 19.55 5.75
C ALA A 378 -16.72 19.43 6.09
N LYS A 379 -16.18 18.20 6.10
CA LYS A 379 -14.77 17.95 6.39
C LYS A 379 -13.85 18.27 5.20
N ALA A 380 -14.25 17.88 4.00
CA ALA A 380 -13.45 17.98 2.78
C ALA A 380 -13.57 19.33 2.06
N ASP A 381 -14.66 20.07 2.31
CA ASP A 381 -15.02 21.29 1.57
C ASP A 381 -15.74 22.32 2.45
N GLY A 382 -15.53 22.27 3.78
CA GLY A 382 -16.22 23.11 4.74
C GLY A 382 -15.31 23.83 5.74
N ILE A 383 -15.86 24.87 6.37
CA ILE A 383 -15.24 25.63 7.46
C ILE A 383 -16.25 25.67 8.60
N LEU A 384 -15.81 25.35 9.82
CA LEU A 384 -16.61 25.59 11.00
C LEU A 384 -16.67 27.10 11.27
N LEU A 385 -17.85 27.69 11.14
CA LEU A 385 -18.09 29.10 11.47
C LEU A 385 -18.41 29.30 12.96
N GLY A 386 -18.98 28.29 13.61
CA GLY A 386 -19.27 28.36 15.04
C GLY A 386 -19.79 27.06 15.63
N GLY A 387 -19.59 26.89 16.94
CA GLY A 387 -20.00 25.70 17.69
C GLY A 387 -18.86 24.68 17.83
N THR A 388 -19.20 23.41 17.97
CA THR A 388 -18.25 22.30 18.12
C THR A 388 -17.98 21.63 16.78
N ASP A 389 -16.70 21.33 16.48
CA ASP A 389 -16.33 20.56 15.28
C ASP A 389 -16.72 19.08 15.43
N LEU A 390 -17.89 18.73 14.91
CA LEU A 390 -18.44 17.37 14.87
C LEU A 390 -17.73 16.47 13.84
N VAL A 391 -16.94 17.03 12.93
CA VAL A 391 -16.24 16.27 11.88
C VAL A 391 -14.72 16.22 12.10
N LYS A 392 -14.24 16.63 13.28
CA LYS A 392 -12.82 16.61 13.64
C LYS A 392 -12.17 15.25 13.40
N ASP A 393 -12.83 14.19 13.87
CA ASP A 393 -12.34 12.80 13.82
C ASP A 393 -12.93 11.99 12.65
N GLU A 394 -13.71 12.62 11.77
CA GLU A 394 -14.28 11.96 10.59
C GLU A 394 -13.15 11.55 9.63
N LYS A 395 -13.05 10.23 9.37
CA LYS A 395 -12.07 9.67 8.44
C LYS A 395 -12.58 9.80 7.01
N LEU A 396 -11.90 10.63 6.23
CA LEU A 396 -12.20 10.76 4.81
C LEU A 396 -11.79 9.47 4.06
N PRO A 397 -12.69 8.90 3.23
CA PRO A 397 -12.29 7.87 2.27
C PRO A 397 -11.20 8.39 1.32
N LYS A 398 -10.32 7.51 0.85
CA LYS A 398 -9.44 7.84 -0.27
C LYS A 398 -10.28 8.29 -1.47
N ALA A 399 -9.74 9.21 -2.26
CA ALA A 399 -10.31 9.50 -3.56
C ALA A 399 -10.44 8.21 -4.38
N GLY A 400 -11.56 8.01 -5.07
CA GLY A 400 -11.86 6.75 -5.77
C GLY A 400 -13.34 6.37 -5.68
N LEU A 401 -13.65 5.12 -5.99
CA LEU A 401 -15.02 4.60 -6.09
C LEU A 401 -15.85 4.80 -4.82
N MET A 402 -15.31 4.50 -3.64
CA MET A 402 -16.09 4.60 -2.39
C MET A 402 -16.48 6.04 -2.07
N LEU A 403 -15.58 7.00 -2.31
CA LEU A 403 -15.90 8.41 -2.18
C LEU A 403 -16.90 8.86 -3.25
N ALA A 404 -16.75 8.37 -4.49
CA ALA A 404 -17.64 8.69 -5.60
C ALA A 404 -19.09 8.31 -5.30
N LEU A 405 -19.29 7.07 -4.82
CA LEU A 405 -20.58 6.54 -4.40
C LEU A 405 -21.14 7.30 -3.20
N THR A 406 -20.34 7.51 -2.14
CA THR A 406 -20.82 8.21 -0.94
C THR A 406 -21.33 9.63 -1.23
N LEU A 407 -20.76 10.29 -2.25
CA LEU A 407 -21.17 11.64 -2.64
C LEU A 407 -22.32 11.67 -3.65
N ASN A 408 -22.61 10.57 -4.37
CA ASN A 408 -23.47 10.62 -5.57
C ASN A 408 -24.34 9.38 -5.85
N ASP A 409 -24.46 8.44 -4.93
CA ASP A 409 -25.40 7.32 -5.05
C ASP A 409 -26.87 7.78 -5.13
N ASP A 410 -27.18 8.97 -4.62
CA ASP A 410 -28.48 9.66 -4.69
C ASP A 410 -28.84 10.27 -6.06
N ILE A 411 -28.05 10.03 -7.12
CA ILE A 411 -28.28 10.68 -8.42
C ILE A 411 -29.62 10.28 -9.06
N MET A 412 -30.06 9.02 -8.91
CA MET A 412 -31.35 8.58 -9.45
C MET A 412 -32.51 9.25 -8.73
N GLN A 413 -32.45 9.32 -7.40
CA GLN A 413 -33.40 10.07 -6.60
C GLN A 413 -33.40 11.56 -6.96
N THR A 414 -32.25 12.13 -7.34
CA THR A 414 -32.15 13.51 -7.81
C THR A 414 -32.96 13.73 -9.09
N PHE A 415 -32.91 12.81 -10.06
CA PHE A 415 -33.74 12.87 -11.26
C PHE A 415 -35.23 12.71 -10.94
N ASP A 416 -35.59 11.74 -10.09
CA ASP A 416 -37.00 11.51 -9.70
C ASP A 416 -37.59 12.72 -8.99
N ASN A 417 -36.84 13.36 -8.10
CA ASN A 417 -37.25 14.57 -7.42
C ASN A 417 -37.38 15.77 -8.39
N ALA A 418 -36.53 15.84 -9.41
CA ALA A 418 -36.63 16.88 -10.43
C ALA A 418 -37.89 16.71 -11.29
N LYS A 419 -38.17 15.47 -11.72
CA LYS A 419 -39.37 15.13 -12.50
C LYS A 419 -40.65 15.37 -11.71
N ARG A 420 -40.72 14.86 -10.48
CA ARG A 420 -41.85 15.10 -9.57
C ARG A 420 -42.09 16.58 -9.32
N TRP A 421 -41.02 17.36 -9.12
CA TRP A 421 -41.16 18.81 -8.95
C TRP A 421 -41.80 19.48 -10.18
N MET A 422 -41.50 19.03 -11.40
CA MET A 422 -42.15 19.56 -12.60
C MET A 422 -43.64 19.23 -12.62
N GLU A 423 -44.01 17.99 -12.30
CA GLU A 423 -45.39 17.50 -12.25
C GLU A 423 -46.22 18.26 -11.19
N GLU A 424 -45.63 18.53 -10.02
CA GLU A 424 -46.26 19.26 -8.93
C GLU A 424 -46.36 20.77 -9.18
N ASN A 425 -45.57 21.32 -10.11
CA ASN A 425 -45.46 22.77 -10.34
C ASN A 425 -45.70 23.14 -11.81
N PRO A 426 -46.81 22.75 -12.46
CA PRO A 426 -47.02 22.94 -13.90
C PRO A 426 -47.11 24.42 -14.34
N LYS A 427 -47.27 25.34 -13.38
CA LYS A 427 -47.31 26.80 -13.59
C LYS A 427 -46.06 27.51 -13.05
N ALA A 428 -44.95 26.79 -12.86
CA ALA A 428 -43.71 27.39 -12.40
C ALA A 428 -43.25 28.48 -13.38
N THR A 429 -42.75 29.58 -12.84
CA THR A 429 -42.14 30.66 -13.61
C THR A 429 -40.80 30.23 -14.19
N ASP A 430 -40.37 30.87 -15.29
CA ASP A 430 -39.06 30.65 -15.91
C ASP A 430 -37.90 30.76 -14.90
N MET A 431 -38.02 31.68 -13.94
CA MET A 431 -37.03 31.85 -12.88
C MET A 431 -36.98 30.65 -11.92
N GLN A 432 -38.13 30.04 -11.59
CA GLN A 432 -38.16 28.82 -10.77
C GLN A 432 -37.57 27.62 -11.53
N ILE A 433 -37.90 27.48 -12.81
CA ILE A 433 -37.38 26.42 -13.70
C ILE A 433 -35.86 26.59 -13.86
N SER A 434 -35.38 27.81 -14.12
CA SER A 434 -33.96 28.15 -14.21
C SER A 434 -33.22 27.81 -12.91
N ARG A 435 -33.77 28.13 -11.74
CA ARG A 435 -33.15 27.76 -10.44
C ARG A 435 -33.03 26.25 -10.26
N LYS A 436 -34.04 25.47 -10.67
CA LYS A 436 -34.03 24.01 -10.54
C LYS A 436 -33.08 23.35 -11.53
N SER A 437 -33.08 23.78 -12.78
CA SER A 437 -32.16 23.28 -13.81
C SER A 437 -30.69 23.61 -13.49
N ARG A 438 -30.38 24.80 -12.96
CA ARG A 438 -29.03 25.13 -12.46
C ARG A 438 -28.53 24.12 -11.42
N ARG A 439 -29.39 23.78 -10.45
CA ARG A 439 -29.05 22.81 -9.39
C ARG A 439 -28.83 21.40 -9.97
N LEU A 440 -29.70 20.96 -10.89
CA LEU A 440 -29.54 19.67 -11.55
C LEU A 440 -28.22 19.64 -12.33
N ALA A 441 -27.90 20.70 -13.10
CA ALA A 441 -26.66 20.75 -13.89
C ALA A 441 -25.41 20.63 -13.02
N LYS A 442 -25.39 21.34 -11.87
CA LYS A 442 -24.32 21.22 -10.88
C LYS A 442 -24.19 19.77 -10.37
N ARG A 443 -25.31 19.09 -10.09
CA ARG A 443 -25.31 17.67 -9.67
C ARG A 443 -24.85 16.71 -10.77
N LEU A 444 -25.21 16.97 -12.03
CA LEU A 444 -24.74 16.15 -13.16
C LEU A 444 -23.24 16.27 -13.35
N ILE A 445 -22.67 17.49 -13.27
CA ILE A 445 -21.22 17.69 -13.31
C ILE A 445 -20.55 16.94 -12.15
N ASP A 446 -21.11 17.03 -10.94
CA ASP A 446 -20.57 16.32 -9.77
C ASP A 446 -20.62 14.79 -9.96
N PHE A 447 -21.67 14.25 -10.58
CA PHE A 447 -21.79 12.83 -10.89
C PHE A 447 -20.84 12.38 -12.01
N MET A 448 -20.71 13.14 -13.10
CA MET A 448 -19.75 12.85 -14.16
C MET A 448 -18.31 12.85 -13.62
N TYR A 449 -18.00 13.80 -12.73
CA TYR A 449 -16.73 13.81 -12.01
C TYR A 449 -16.57 12.58 -11.12
N ALA A 450 -17.62 12.13 -10.44
CA ALA A 450 -17.60 10.92 -9.63
C ALA A 450 -17.24 9.67 -10.45
N VAL A 451 -17.77 9.56 -11.68
CA VAL A 451 -17.41 8.49 -12.62
C VAL A 451 -15.94 8.60 -13.06
N ALA A 452 -15.44 9.80 -13.33
CA ALA A 452 -14.03 9.99 -13.64
C ALA A 452 -13.12 9.61 -12.43
N MET A 453 -13.50 10.04 -11.23
CA MET A 453 -12.80 9.74 -9.98
C MET A 453 -12.82 8.25 -9.63
N SER A 454 -13.89 7.51 -9.95
CA SER A 454 -13.95 6.07 -9.69
C SER A 454 -12.94 5.28 -10.51
N ASN A 455 -12.62 5.76 -11.72
CA ASN A 455 -11.66 5.12 -12.61
C ASN A 455 -10.22 5.61 -12.38
N LYS A 456 -10.05 6.90 -12.08
CA LYS A 456 -8.75 7.50 -11.77
C LYS A 456 -8.84 8.28 -10.47
N PRO A 457 -8.38 7.69 -9.34
CA PRO A 457 -8.43 8.31 -8.03
C PRO A 457 -7.81 9.71 -8.00
N GLN A 458 -8.66 10.71 -7.77
CA GLN A 458 -8.29 12.10 -7.56
C GLN A 458 -9.47 12.83 -6.93
N TYR A 459 -9.23 13.80 -6.05
CA TYR A 459 -10.29 14.59 -5.46
C TYR A 459 -10.07 16.09 -5.62
N THR A 460 -11.13 16.78 -6.03
CA THR A 460 -11.25 18.23 -5.96
C THR A 460 -12.69 18.64 -5.65
N ALA A 461 -12.81 19.70 -4.85
CA ALA A 461 -14.07 20.38 -4.60
C ALA A 461 -14.35 21.51 -5.61
N SER A 462 -13.34 21.95 -6.37
CA SER A 462 -13.46 23.03 -7.35
C SER A 462 -14.20 22.56 -8.59
N ARG A 463 -15.25 23.29 -9.00
CA ARG A 463 -16.02 22.92 -10.19
C ARG A 463 -15.21 23.07 -11.48
N LYS A 464 -14.32 24.07 -11.54
CA LYS A 464 -13.44 24.29 -12.70
C LYS A 464 -12.51 23.09 -12.89
N GLU A 465 -11.84 22.67 -11.81
CA GLU A 465 -10.95 21.50 -11.84
C GLU A 465 -11.72 20.19 -12.12
N ARG A 466 -12.95 20.03 -11.60
CA ARG A 466 -13.80 18.86 -11.95
C ARG A 466 -14.04 18.76 -13.45
N VAL A 467 -14.35 19.88 -14.11
CA VAL A 467 -14.56 19.92 -15.55
C VAL A 467 -13.29 19.55 -16.31
N GLU A 468 -12.13 20.07 -15.91
CA GLU A 468 -10.84 19.72 -16.50
C GLU A 468 -10.58 18.22 -16.40
N VAL A 469 -10.83 17.63 -15.23
CA VAL A 469 -10.70 16.18 -15.01
C VAL A 469 -11.65 15.38 -15.90
N ILE A 470 -12.92 15.79 -16.01
CA ILE A 470 -13.91 15.10 -16.86
C ILE A 470 -13.44 15.12 -18.32
N LEU A 471 -12.98 16.28 -18.83
CA LEU A 471 -12.52 16.43 -20.21
C LEU A 471 -11.24 15.61 -20.49
N GLN A 472 -10.38 15.42 -19.49
CA GLN A 472 -9.21 14.54 -19.61
C GLN A 472 -9.59 13.06 -19.60
N ALA A 473 -10.61 12.68 -18.81
CA ALA A 473 -11.05 11.30 -18.67
C ALA A 473 -11.90 10.81 -19.86
N PHE A 474 -12.64 11.71 -20.51
CA PHE A 474 -13.50 11.40 -21.66
C PHE A 474 -13.11 12.28 -22.86
N PRO A 475 -12.04 11.90 -23.58
CA PRO A 475 -11.43 12.75 -24.60
C PRO A 475 -12.17 12.74 -25.95
N ASP A 476 -13.36 12.15 -26.08
CA ASP A 476 -14.01 11.99 -27.39
C ASP A 476 -14.46 13.36 -27.95
N LYS A 477 -13.72 13.81 -28.97
CA LYS A 477 -13.26 15.21 -29.12
C LYS A 477 -14.31 16.26 -29.50
N ASN A 478 -15.60 15.93 -29.60
CA ASN A 478 -16.63 16.93 -29.95
C ASN A 478 -17.95 16.77 -29.20
N THR A 479 -18.37 15.55 -28.87
CA THR A 479 -19.67 15.33 -28.24
C THR A 479 -19.59 15.59 -26.74
N ASP A 480 -18.58 15.04 -26.06
CA ASP A 480 -18.43 15.20 -24.60
C ASP A 480 -18.13 16.63 -24.21
N LYS A 481 -17.25 17.31 -24.96
CA LYS A 481 -16.97 18.73 -24.74
C LYS A 481 -18.22 19.60 -24.89
N LYS A 482 -19.03 19.38 -25.94
CA LYS A 482 -20.29 20.12 -26.13
C LYS A 482 -21.29 19.86 -25.01
N VAL A 483 -21.40 18.62 -24.55
CA VAL A 483 -22.26 18.25 -23.42
C VAL A 483 -21.81 18.96 -22.14
N ILE A 484 -20.51 18.97 -21.85
CA ILE A 484 -19.93 19.66 -20.69
C ILE A 484 -20.08 21.18 -20.79
N ASP A 485 -19.81 21.77 -21.95
CA ASP A 485 -19.99 23.21 -22.17
C ASP A 485 -21.46 23.61 -22.00
N THR A 486 -22.39 22.76 -22.48
CA THR A 486 -23.83 22.94 -22.27
C THR A 486 -24.19 22.86 -20.79
N LEU A 487 -23.72 21.84 -20.07
CA LEU A 487 -23.96 21.72 -18.63
C LEU A 487 -23.37 22.89 -17.84
N MET A 488 -22.21 23.41 -18.26
CA MET A 488 -21.62 24.59 -17.64
C MET A 488 -22.48 25.83 -17.89
N GLY A 489 -22.97 26.02 -19.12
CA GLY A 489 -23.94 27.06 -19.46
C GLY A 489 -25.23 26.97 -18.64
N VAL A 490 -25.85 25.78 -18.60
CA VAL A 490 -27.06 25.53 -17.80
C VAL A 490 -26.78 25.69 -16.30
N SER A 491 -25.60 25.32 -15.80
CA SER A 491 -25.26 25.53 -14.39
C SER A 491 -25.25 27.00 -14.03
N ARG A 492 -24.84 27.87 -14.96
CA ARG A 492 -24.71 29.33 -14.80
C ARG A 492 -26.04 30.05 -14.93
N TYR A 493 -26.74 29.78 -16.03
CA TYR A 493 -27.91 30.57 -16.43
C TYR A 493 -29.24 29.83 -16.25
N GLY A 494 -29.20 28.50 -16.14
CA GLY A 494 -30.38 27.65 -16.14
C GLY A 494 -31.06 27.59 -17.51
N VAL A 495 -32.13 26.80 -17.59
CA VAL A 495 -33.11 26.84 -18.69
C VAL A 495 -34.43 27.37 -18.15
N GLY A 496 -35.10 28.22 -18.92
CA GLY A 496 -36.39 28.83 -18.53
C GLY A 496 -37.61 27.97 -18.87
N GLU A 497 -37.44 26.96 -19.73
CA GLU A 497 -38.56 26.19 -20.29
C GLU A 497 -38.63 24.77 -19.72
N PHE A 498 -39.86 24.28 -19.48
CA PHE A 498 -40.10 22.91 -19.03
C PHE A 498 -39.55 21.86 -20.01
N ALA A 499 -39.77 22.05 -21.33
CA ALA A 499 -39.31 21.10 -22.33
C ALA A 499 -37.77 20.93 -22.32
N SER A 500 -37.04 22.04 -22.18
CA SER A 500 -35.58 22.03 -22.05
C SER A 500 -35.13 21.38 -20.75
N PHE A 501 -35.85 21.59 -19.64
CA PHE A 501 -35.52 20.97 -18.36
C PHE A 501 -35.81 19.46 -18.37
N GLU A 502 -36.91 19.04 -18.99
CA GLU A 502 -37.27 17.64 -19.18
C GLU A 502 -36.25 16.92 -20.06
N ALA A 503 -35.86 17.52 -21.19
CA ALA A 503 -34.86 16.96 -22.09
C ALA A 503 -33.51 16.72 -21.39
N MET A 504 -33.15 17.57 -20.42
CA MET A 504 -31.96 17.38 -19.61
C MET A 504 -32.09 16.20 -18.63
N ILE A 505 -33.28 15.97 -18.06
CA ILE A 505 -33.53 14.81 -17.20
C ILE A 505 -33.45 13.53 -18.02
N GLU A 506 -34.26 13.44 -19.07
CA GLU A 506 -34.40 12.23 -19.89
C GLU A 506 -33.14 11.93 -20.72
N GLY A 507 -32.40 12.97 -21.13
CA GLY A 507 -31.15 12.80 -21.88
C GLY A 507 -29.99 12.24 -21.07
N PHE A 508 -29.89 12.57 -19.77
CA PHE A 508 -28.78 12.12 -18.93
C PHE A 508 -29.09 10.87 -18.08
N ARG A 509 -30.37 10.65 -17.76
CA ARG A 509 -30.79 9.55 -16.88
C ARG A 509 -30.28 8.17 -17.34
N PRO A 510 -30.39 7.75 -18.62
CA PRO A 510 -29.96 6.42 -19.04
C PRO A 510 -28.46 6.16 -18.78
N GLN A 511 -27.61 7.12 -19.14
CA GLN A 511 -26.16 6.98 -18.94
C GLN A 511 -25.79 7.02 -17.47
N ALA A 512 -26.48 7.84 -16.67
CA ALA A 512 -26.28 7.91 -15.23
C ALA A 512 -26.65 6.59 -14.53
N GLU A 513 -27.75 5.96 -14.94
CA GLU A 513 -28.17 4.65 -14.43
C GLU A 513 -27.14 3.57 -14.74
N VAL A 514 -26.66 3.49 -15.98
CA VAL A 514 -25.61 2.54 -16.40
C VAL A 514 -24.33 2.74 -15.58
N ASN A 515 -23.87 3.99 -15.43
CA ASN A 515 -22.64 4.28 -14.71
C ASN A 515 -22.79 4.01 -13.20
N LEU A 516 -23.92 4.39 -12.59
CA LEU A 516 -24.18 4.11 -11.19
C LEU A 516 -24.23 2.60 -10.93
N LYS A 517 -24.92 1.85 -11.78
CA LYS A 517 -24.98 0.38 -11.69
C LYS A 517 -23.58 -0.24 -11.75
N LYS A 518 -22.74 0.17 -12.71
CA LYS A 518 -21.34 -0.30 -12.79
C LYS A 518 -20.56 -0.03 -11.51
N MET A 519 -20.66 1.18 -10.95
CA MET A 519 -20.00 1.54 -9.70
C MET A 519 -20.50 0.68 -8.52
N LEU A 520 -21.81 0.45 -8.43
CA LEU A 520 -22.41 -0.40 -7.39
C LEU A 520 -22.03 -1.87 -7.54
N ASP A 521 -21.97 -2.40 -8.77
CA ASP A 521 -21.58 -3.79 -9.04
C ASP A 521 -20.14 -4.04 -8.58
N VAL A 522 -19.22 -3.10 -8.83
CA VAL A 522 -17.84 -3.17 -8.33
C VAL A 522 -17.82 -3.13 -6.79
N LYS A 523 -18.53 -2.19 -6.16
CA LYS A 523 -18.66 -2.14 -4.68
C LYS A 523 -19.17 -3.47 -4.11
N ASN A 524 -20.23 -4.02 -4.69
CA ASN A 524 -20.86 -5.25 -4.22
C ASN A 524 -19.94 -6.47 -4.39
N HIS A 525 -19.12 -6.49 -5.44
CA HIS A 525 -18.12 -7.54 -5.64
C HIS A 525 -17.05 -7.50 -4.54
N ILE A 526 -16.55 -6.30 -4.20
CA ILE A 526 -15.56 -6.08 -3.15
C ILE A 526 -16.08 -6.53 -1.78
N GLU A 527 -17.31 -6.14 -1.43
CA GLU A 527 -17.92 -6.49 -0.14
C GLU A 527 -18.19 -8.00 0.02
N LYS A 528 -18.38 -8.72 -1.09
CA LYS A 528 -18.51 -10.18 -1.08
C LYS A 528 -17.17 -10.89 -0.90
N ASP A 529 -16.11 -10.37 -1.52
CA ASP A 529 -14.78 -10.98 -1.45
C ASP A 529 -14.09 -10.70 -0.11
N GLY A 530 -14.37 -9.56 0.54
CA GLY A 530 -13.86 -9.25 1.89
C GLY A 530 -14.53 -10.01 3.04
N LYS A 531 -15.57 -10.80 2.78
CA LYS A 531 -16.25 -11.67 3.77
C LYS A 531 -15.86 -13.15 3.67
N LYS A 532 -14.96 -13.50 2.76
CA LYS A 532 -14.34 -14.83 2.65
C LYS A 532 -12.92 -14.78 3.20
#